data_AF-A0A662PQ86-F1
#
_entry.id   AF-A0A662PQ86-F1
#
_cell.length_a   1.000
_cell.length_b   1.000
_cell.length_c   1.000
_cell.angle_alpha   90.00
_cell.angle_beta   90.00
_cell.angle_gamma   90.00
#
_symmetry.space_group_name_H-M   'P 1'
#
loop_
_entity.id
_entity.type
_entity.pdbx_description
1 polymer ?
#
loop_
_entity_poly.entity_id
_entity_poly.type
_entity_poly.pdbx_seq_one_letter_code
_entity_poly.pdbx_strand_id
1 'polypeptide(L)'
;MAIRINLKGFIEFSSDLSQVAQDITDAIKEAGQIFEKAGEEGTEIERYSIDGRRLRLELKSGRVLRAHDALLRLKNQLARRLGPKRIGARRVFIENLEVILKGGHIGESKAKELLKGVAEVQEVEGNLILRFRDLTDRDIKERTVDRAIRLSLLREEKAEVKAEKLAPFGTIIKRGAEKPFKLSARVASEAEKLGWIKRYPARGQWIYTPPMAALLRAISELLIERVAKPLGFEEWMFPRLMPIEVFKKLSTYVEHLPEGVFYVCVPPRDPSKFDEFKREYRLKRELRTDLLKEILSEPQYVLEAIQCTPFYQFFSGEIVKLEDLPIKAYDLLGGWTWRNEAGGVEGIVRTNEFWRLEMVFLSSPEEVIEIRNKVTDLTVKLVDKDLDMEWRIVAGAPFYLSPEEAAKRMIDVSSIDKIPTLDVEVYLPYRGPRDKAEWLEITAASVHRDFYVSHFKIKEARGRD
;
A
#
# COMPACT_ATOMS: atom_id res chain seq x y z
N MET A 1 6.37 -16.88 22.66
CA MET A 1 6.50 -15.41 22.76
C MET A 1 5.37 -14.92 23.65
N ALA A 2 5.69 -14.27 24.76
CA ALA A 2 4.68 -13.77 25.70
C ALA A 2 4.62 -12.25 25.63
N ILE A 3 3.42 -11.69 25.59
CA ILE A 3 3.16 -10.25 25.63
C ILE A 3 2.43 -9.95 26.92
N ARG A 4 2.94 -8.97 27.68
CA ARG A 4 2.22 -8.41 28.82
C ARG A 4 2.01 -6.92 28.59
N ILE A 5 0.82 -6.43 28.88
CA ILE A 5 0.47 -5.02 28.76
C ILE A 5 -0.07 -4.56 30.10
N ASN A 6 0.51 -3.50 30.63
CA ASN A 6 0.03 -2.81 31.82
C ASN A 6 -0.46 -1.43 31.40
N LEU A 7 -1.70 -1.08 31.71
CA LEU A 7 -2.30 0.20 31.36
C LEU A 7 -2.76 0.91 32.63
N LYS A 8 -2.48 2.21 32.69
CA LYS A 8 -3.10 3.15 33.63
C LYS A 8 -3.74 4.30 32.86
N GLY A 9 -5.03 4.52 33.10
CA GLY A 9 -5.78 5.55 32.39
C GLY A 9 -7.13 5.83 33.01
N PHE A 10 -7.94 6.63 32.32
CA PHE A 10 -9.29 6.97 32.74
C PHE A 10 -10.26 7.12 31.58
N ILE A 11 -11.54 6.92 31.91
CA ILE A 11 -12.68 7.33 31.09
C ILE A 11 -13.26 8.59 31.72
N GLU A 12 -13.39 9.67 30.95
CA GLU A 12 -13.98 10.92 31.41
C GLU A 12 -15.43 11.05 30.94
N PHE A 13 -16.30 11.47 31.85
CA PHE A 13 -17.75 11.59 31.64
C PHE A 13 -18.21 13.06 31.71
N SER A 14 -19.44 13.31 31.27
CA SER A 14 -20.05 14.65 31.28
C SER A 14 -20.39 15.17 32.67
N SER A 15 -20.50 14.29 33.65
CA SER A 15 -21.07 14.58 34.97
C SER A 15 -20.34 13.75 36.04
N ASP A 16 -20.54 14.13 37.30
CA ASP A 16 -20.01 13.39 38.45
C ASP A 16 -20.60 11.97 38.52
N LEU A 17 -19.74 10.99 38.76
CA LEU A 17 -20.08 9.57 38.75
C LEU A 17 -20.51 9.04 40.12
N SER A 18 -20.37 9.82 41.19
CA SER A 18 -20.67 9.39 42.56
C SER A 18 -22.13 8.95 42.72
N GLN A 19 -23.04 9.59 41.97
CA GLN A 19 -24.48 9.26 41.98
C GLN A 19 -24.83 7.96 41.25
N VAL A 20 -23.91 7.41 40.46
CA VAL A 20 -24.09 6.18 39.66
C VAL A 20 -23.00 5.14 39.97
N ALA A 21 -22.38 5.23 41.15
CA ALA A 21 -21.29 4.35 41.55
C ALA A 21 -21.67 2.86 41.49
N GLN A 22 -22.91 2.51 41.85
CA GLN A 22 -23.37 1.12 41.76
C GLN A 22 -23.46 0.63 40.31
N ASP A 23 -23.97 1.44 39.37
CA ASP A 23 -24.04 1.05 37.96
C ASP A 23 -22.65 0.84 37.34
N ILE A 24 -21.67 1.62 37.80
CA ILE A 24 -20.27 1.48 37.39
C ILE A 24 -19.70 0.17 37.93
N THR A 25 -19.88 -0.10 39.22
CA THR A 25 -19.45 -1.35 39.85
C THR A 25 -20.02 -2.57 39.12
N ASP A 26 -21.32 -2.55 38.81
CA ASP A 26 -21.99 -3.63 38.09
C ASP A 26 -21.44 -3.79 36.68
N ALA A 27 -21.25 -2.69 35.94
CA ALA A 27 -20.71 -2.71 34.58
C ALA A 27 -19.26 -3.21 34.54
N ILE A 28 -18.44 -2.84 35.52
CA ILE A 28 -17.05 -3.32 35.67
C ILE A 28 -17.04 -4.82 35.95
N LYS A 29 -17.94 -5.31 36.82
CA LYS A 29 -18.06 -6.74 37.13
C LYS A 29 -18.49 -7.53 35.89
N GLU A 30 -19.49 -7.06 35.16
CA GLU A 30 -19.92 -7.66 33.89
C GLU A 30 -18.78 -7.67 32.85
N ALA A 31 -18.08 -6.55 32.71
CA ALA A 31 -16.96 -6.41 31.77
C ALA A 31 -15.81 -7.36 32.15
N GLY A 32 -15.44 -7.42 33.43
CA GLY A 32 -14.41 -8.33 33.95
C GLY A 32 -14.72 -9.78 33.61
N GLN A 33 -15.95 -10.25 33.85
CA GLN A 33 -16.36 -11.60 33.47
C GLN A 33 -16.26 -11.87 31.96
N ILE A 34 -16.53 -10.87 31.12
CA ILE A 34 -16.40 -11.01 29.65
C ILE A 34 -14.92 -10.99 29.23
N PHE A 35 -14.09 -10.17 29.87
CA PHE A 35 -12.68 -10.03 29.56
C PHE A 35 -11.87 -11.26 30.00
N GLU A 36 -12.24 -11.87 31.13
CA GLU A 36 -11.65 -13.11 31.65
C GLU A 36 -12.01 -14.35 30.83
N LYS A 37 -13.14 -14.35 30.09
CA LYS A 37 -13.49 -15.44 29.16
C LYS A 37 -12.45 -15.66 28.05
N ALA A 38 -11.52 -14.72 27.84
CA ALA A 38 -10.39 -14.88 26.95
C ALA A 38 -9.21 -15.69 27.56
N GLY A 39 -9.34 -16.19 28.79
CA GLY A 39 -8.32 -16.99 29.49
C GLY A 39 -7.16 -16.16 30.04
N GLU A 40 -6.02 -16.81 30.33
CA GLU A 40 -4.80 -16.17 30.84
C GLU A 40 -4.22 -15.08 29.92
N GLU A 41 -4.64 -15.04 28.65
CA GLU A 41 -4.25 -14.01 27.68
C GLU A 41 -5.30 -12.88 27.51
N GLY A 42 -6.35 -12.88 28.35
CA GLY A 42 -7.40 -11.86 28.42
C GLY A 42 -6.97 -10.55 29.08
N THR A 43 -7.95 -9.71 29.43
CA THR A 43 -7.72 -8.48 30.23
C THR A 43 -8.30 -8.65 31.62
N GLU A 44 -7.53 -8.28 32.64
CA GLU A 44 -7.93 -8.18 34.03
C GLU A 44 -8.00 -6.71 34.44
N ILE A 45 -9.08 -6.35 35.16
CA ILE A 45 -9.22 -5.03 35.79
C ILE A 45 -8.68 -5.12 37.21
N GLU A 46 -7.41 -4.75 37.41
CA GLU A 46 -6.76 -4.89 38.71
C GLU A 46 -7.36 -3.91 39.74
N ARG A 47 -7.57 -2.67 39.31
CA ARG A 47 -8.06 -1.59 40.18
C ARG A 47 -8.90 -0.61 39.38
N TYR A 48 -9.90 -0.06 40.06
CA TYR A 48 -10.61 1.12 39.57
C TYR A 48 -10.94 2.06 40.72
N SER A 49 -11.11 3.34 40.40
CA SER A 49 -11.60 4.34 41.33
C SER A 49 -12.41 5.41 40.62
N ILE A 50 -13.37 5.99 41.34
CA ILE A 50 -14.15 7.13 40.88
C ILE A 50 -13.53 8.40 41.44
N ASP A 51 -13.18 9.33 40.55
CA ASP A 51 -12.60 10.63 40.84
C ASP A 51 -13.45 11.71 40.16
N GLY A 52 -14.54 12.11 40.85
CA GLY A 52 -15.56 13.01 40.33
C GLY A 52 -16.16 12.53 39.02
N ARG A 53 -15.78 13.18 37.90
CA ARG A 53 -16.25 12.83 36.54
C ARG A 53 -15.39 11.78 35.82
N ARG A 54 -14.35 11.26 36.47
CA ARG A 54 -13.38 10.32 35.88
C ARG A 54 -13.49 8.96 36.54
N LEU A 55 -13.58 7.92 35.72
CA LEU A 55 -13.35 6.55 36.16
C LEU A 55 -11.91 6.18 35.84
N ARG A 56 -11.05 6.10 36.85
CA ARG A 56 -9.65 5.69 36.71
C ARG A 56 -9.56 4.17 36.77
N LEU A 57 -8.77 3.56 35.89
CA LEU A 57 -8.58 2.11 35.81
C LEU A 57 -7.09 1.76 35.66
N GLU A 58 -6.72 0.66 36.30
CA GLU A 58 -5.47 -0.07 36.07
C GLU A 58 -5.84 -1.43 35.49
N LEU A 59 -5.34 -1.73 34.30
CA LEU A 59 -5.65 -2.94 33.54
C LEU A 59 -4.37 -3.70 33.26
N LYS A 60 -4.44 -5.02 33.32
CA LYS A 60 -3.39 -5.92 32.82
C LYS A 60 -3.94 -6.80 31.74
N SER A 61 -3.13 -7.09 30.72
CA SER A 61 -3.57 -8.01 29.68
C SER A 61 -2.45 -8.78 29.00
N GLY A 62 -2.86 -9.89 28.37
CA GLY A 62 -2.04 -10.66 27.43
C GLY A 62 -2.22 -10.22 25.97
N ARG A 63 -2.14 -11.20 25.06
CA ARG A 63 -2.17 -10.99 23.60
C ARG A 63 -3.58 -10.91 23.01
N VAL A 64 -4.57 -11.60 23.60
CA VAL A 64 -5.88 -11.85 22.99
C VAL A 64 -6.79 -10.63 23.08
N LEU A 65 -7.06 -10.15 24.29
CA LEU A 65 -7.76 -8.90 24.52
C LEU A 65 -6.78 -7.94 25.18
N ARG A 66 -6.32 -6.92 24.45
CA ARG A 66 -5.31 -5.97 24.93
C ARG A 66 -5.96 -4.89 25.80
N ALA A 67 -5.24 -4.43 26.82
CA ALA A 67 -5.75 -3.50 27.82
C ALA A 67 -6.34 -2.21 27.21
N HIS A 68 -5.71 -1.65 26.16
CA HIS A 68 -6.22 -0.47 25.47
C HIS A 68 -7.55 -0.72 24.73
N ASP A 69 -7.73 -1.91 24.15
CA ASP A 69 -8.98 -2.31 23.50
C ASP A 69 -10.08 -2.57 24.53
N ALA A 70 -9.74 -3.23 25.64
CA ALA A 70 -10.66 -3.48 26.75
C ALA A 70 -11.18 -2.17 27.34
N LEU A 71 -10.31 -1.18 27.55
CA LEU A 71 -10.69 0.15 28.02
C LEU A 71 -11.70 0.83 27.09
N LEU A 72 -11.49 0.74 25.77
CA LEU A 72 -12.41 1.29 24.78
C LEU A 72 -13.76 0.54 24.73
N ARG A 73 -13.74 -0.79 24.90
CA ARG A 73 -14.97 -1.60 25.02
C ARG A 73 -15.76 -1.20 26.26
N LEU A 74 -15.09 -1.04 27.40
CA LEU A 74 -15.71 -0.61 28.65
C LEU A 74 -16.32 0.79 28.52
N LYS A 75 -15.62 1.73 27.86
CA LYS A 75 -16.18 3.06 27.52
C LYS A 75 -17.50 2.93 26.77
N ASN A 76 -17.57 2.11 25.73
CA ASN A 76 -18.77 1.94 24.91
C ASN A 76 -19.91 1.28 25.70
N GLN A 77 -19.62 0.32 26.56
CA GLN A 77 -20.61 -0.30 27.45
C GLN A 77 -21.17 0.71 28.46
N LEU A 78 -20.30 1.46 29.14
CA LEU A 78 -20.70 2.50 30.09
C LEU A 78 -21.49 3.62 29.42
N ALA A 79 -21.12 4.03 28.20
CA ALA A 79 -21.87 5.00 27.43
C ALA A 79 -23.33 4.57 27.19
N ARG A 80 -23.55 3.28 26.86
CA ARG A 80 -24.91 2.73 26.66
C ARG A 80 -25.68 2.62 27.97
N ARG A 81 -25.03 2.18 29.06
CA ARG A 81 -25.67 1.98 30.37
C ARG A 81 -26.05 3.31 31.05
N LEU A 82 -25.17 4.30 30.96
CA LEU A 82 -25.34 5.60 31.63
C LEU A 82 -26.06 6.65 30.76
N GLY A 83 -26.19 6.40 29.45
CA GLY A 83 -26.92 7.26 28.52
C GLY A 83 -28.36 7.60 28.95
N PRO A 84 -29.19 6.62 29.37
CA PRO A 84 -30.53 6.88 29.91
C PRO A 84 -30.55 7.80 31.14
N LYS A 85 -29.45 7.83 31.91
CA LYS A 85 -29.25 8.71 33.07
C LYS A 85 -28.68 10.08 32.69
N ARG A 86 -28.59 10.38 31.38
CA ARG A 86 -28.04 11.61 30.80
C ARG A 86 -26.56 11.86 31.14
N ILE A 87 -25.80 10.80 31.44
CA ILE A 87 -24.36 10.86 31.67
C ILE A 87 -23.65 10.27 30.44
N GLY A 88 -22.92 11.10 29.70
CA GLY A 88 -22.20 10.70 28.49
C GLY A 88 -20.73 10.40 28.74
N ALA A 89 -20.21 9.28 28.22
CA ALA A 89 -18.77 9.00 28.19
C ALA A 89 -18.10 9.81 27.07
N ARG A 90 -17.23 10.76 27.44
CA ARG A 90 -16.63 11.74 26.52
C ARG A 90 -15.36 11.19 25.87
N ARG A 91 -14.34 10.88 26.67
CA ARG A 91 -13.03 10.46 26.18
C ARG A 91 -12.41 9.36 27.02
N VAL A 92 -11.48 8.64 26.41
CA VAL A 92 -10.49 7.77 27.03
C VAL A 92 -9.15 8.48 26.98
N PHE A 93 -8.42 8.42 28.08
CA PHE A 93 -7.06 8.90 28.17
C PHE A 93 -6.21 7.87 28.90
N ILE A 94 -5.10 7.47 28.30
CA ILE A 94 -4.15 6.53 28.87
C ILE A 94 -2.92 7.33 29.27
N GLU A 95 -2.75 7.49 30.58
CA GLU A 95 -1.64 8.23 31.17
C GLU A 95 -0.32 7.48 30.91
N ASN A 96 -0.36 6.15 31.09
CA ASN A 96 0.79 5.29 30.84
C ASN A 96 0.33 3.91 30.35
N LEU A 97 0.94 3.42 29.28
CA LEU A 97 0.81 2.04 28.82
C LEU A 97 2.20 1.46 28.61
N GLU A 98 2.46 0.35 29.29
CA GLU A 98 3.71 -0.40 29.18
C GLU A 98 3.44 -1.74 28.50
N VAL A 99 4.14 -2.01 27.40
CA VAL A 99 4.15 -3.32 26.74
C VAL A 99 5.49 -3.99 27.01
N ILE A 100 5.45 -5.21 27.53
CA ILE A 100 6.61 -6.05 27.77
C ILE A 100 6.56 -7.22 26.77
N LEU A 101 7.54 -7.27 25.87
CA LEU A 101 7.69 -8.31 24.86
C LEU A 101 8.78 -9.31 25.31
N LYS A 102 8.38 -10.55 25.57
CA LYS A 102 9.29 -11.62 26.01
C LYS A 102 9.70 -12.50 24.83
N GLY A 103 10.95 -12.31 24.41
CA GLY A 103 11.59 -13.04 23.30
C GLY A 103 11.02 -12.69 21.93
N GLY A 104 11.80 -12.97 20.87
CA GLY A 104 11.36 -12.79 19.49
C GLY A 104 11.28 -11.34 19.00
N HIS A 105 11.67 -10.35 19.80
CA HIS A 105 11.76 -8.94 19.39
C HIS A 105 13.05 -8.63 18.60
N ILE A 106 13.09 -7.44 18.02
CA ILE A 106 14.20 -6.90 17.21
C ILE A 106 15.34 -6.24 18.01
N GLY A 107 15.18 -6.15 19.34
CA GLY A 107 16.17 -5.56 20.25
C GLY A 107 16.02 -4.04 20.43
N GLU A 108 16.61 -3.49 21.49
CA GLU A 108 16.43 -2.09 21.90
C GLU A 108 16.78 -1.07 20.81
N SER A 109 17.95 -1.20 20.20
CA SER A 109 18.48 -0.20 19.26
C SER A 109 17.56 0.01 18.06
N LYS A 110 17.20 -1.08 17.36
CA LYS A 110 16.32 -1.04 16.20
C LYS A 110 14.89 -0.61 16.58
N ALA A 111 14.40 -1.02 17.75
CA ALA A 111 13.09 -0.59 18.23
C ALA A 111 13.04 0.90 18.59
N LYS A 112 14.09 1.48 19.18
CA LYS A 112 14.20 2.93 19.45
C LYS A 112 14.13 3.75 18.16
N GLU A 113 14.78 3.28 17.11
CA GLU A 113 14.74 3.93 15.80
C GLU A 113 13.33 3.90 15.20
N LEU A 114 12.73 2.70 15.11
CA LEU A 114 11.42 2.51 14.48
C LEU A 114 10.27 3.19 15.23
N LEU A 115 10.37 3.34 16.56
CA LEU A 115 9.32 3.87 17.41
C LEU A 115 9.59 5.29 17.91
N LYS A 116 10.57 5.99 17.29
CA LYS A 116 10.96 7.34 17.66
C LYS A 116 9.75 8.29 17.63
N GLY A 117 9.53 8.99 18.75
CA GLY A 117 8.41 9.93 18.91
C GLY A 117 7.05 9.28 19.19
N VAL A 118 6.98 7.94 19.24
CA VAL A 118 5.75 7.19 19.53
C VAL A 118 5.83 6.48 20.87
N ALA A 119 6.96 5.84 21.18
CA ALA A 119 7.17 5.14 22.45
C ALA A 119 8.60 5.32 22.96
N GLU A 120 8.74 5.37 24.28
CA GLU A 120 10.04 5.16 24.93
C GLU A 120 10.34 3.66 24.91
N VAL A 121 11.57 3.30 24.54
CA VAL A 121 11.98 1.90 24.37
C VAL A 121 13.17 1.61 25.26
N GLN A 122 13.13 0.49 25.98
CA GLN A 122 14.20 0.03 26.86
C GLN A 122 14.25 -1.50 26.84
N GLU A 123 15.44 -2.09 26.88
CA GLU A 123 15.60 -3.53 27.11
C GLU A 123 16.08 -3.78 28.53
N VAL A 124 15.37 -4.66 29.25
CA VAL A 124 15.68 -5.03 30.64
C VAL A 124 15.59 -6.55 30.76
N GLU A 125 16.69 -7.17 31.18
CA GLU A 125 16.77 -8.62 31.39
C GLU A 125 16.31 -9.44 30.18
N GLY A 126 16.66 -8.97 28.97
CA GLY A 126 16.27 -9.63 27.71
C GLY A 126 14.80 -9.49 27.33
N ASN A 127 14.06 -8.58 27.97
CA ASN A 127 12.70 -8.21 27.59
C ASN A 127 12.69 -6.79 27.00
N LEU A 128 12.02 -6.62 25.87
CA LEU A 128 11.82 -5.30 25.28
C LEU A 128 10.58 -4.63 25.89
N ILE A 129 10.78 -3.46 26.50
CA ILE A 129 9.76 -2.66 27.15
C ILE A 129 9.46 -1.43 26.28
N LEU A 130 8.20 -1.27 25.91
CA LEU A 130 7.67 -0.11 25.18
C LEU A 130 6.76 0.69 26.10
N ARG A 131 7.05 1.97 26.34
CA ARG A 131 6.22 2.86 27.14
C ARG A 131 5.59 3.95 26.29
N PHE A 132 4.28 4.05 26.38
CA PHE A 132 3.46 5.04 25.71
C PHE A 132 2.84 5.96 26.76
N ARG A 133 2.83 7.26 26.50
CA ARG A 133 2.25 8.27 27.38
C ARG A 133 1.18 9.06 26.63
N ASP A 134 0.21 9.54 27.38
CA ASP A 134 -0.82 10.47 26.91
C ASP A 134 -1.62 10.00 25.67
N LEU A 135 -1.89 8.69 25.57
CA LEU A 135 -2.67 8.15 24.45
C LEU A 135 -4.15 8.50 24.59
N THR A 136 -4.78 8.78 23.46
CA THR A 136 -6.18 9.21 23.35
C THR A 136 -7.06 8.14 22.69
N ASP A 137 -8.38 8.38 22.64
CA ASP A 137 -9.31 7.58 21.83
C ASP A 137 -8.83 7.37 20.38
N ARG A 138 -8.18 8.39 19.81
CA ARG A 138 -7.71 8.36 18.43
C ARG A 138 -6.60 7.32 18.27
N ASP A 139 -5.61 7.32 19.15
CA ASP A 139 -4.46 6.41 19.09
C ASP A 139 -4.88 4.94 19.21
N ILE A 140 -5.86 4.67 20.07
CA ILE A 140 -6.44 3.33 20.24
C ILE A 140 -7.17 2.91 18.97
N LYS A 141 -8.05 3.77 18.43
CA LYS A 141 -8.82 3.48 17.21
C LYS A 141 -7.94 3.33 15.98
N GLU A 142 -6.88 4.12 15.90
CA GLU A 142 -5.88 4.02 14.85
C GLU A 142 -4.97 2.81 15.05
N ARG A 143 -5.01 2.08 16.18
CA ARG A 143 -4.17 0.91 16.48
C ARG A 143 -2.68 1.22 16.57
N THR A 144 -2.32 2.41 17.09
CA THR A 144 -0.93 2.85 17.22
C THR A 144 -0.08 1.87 18.05
N VAL A 145 -0.60 1.43 19.19
CA VAL A 145 0.08 0.45 20.07
C VAL A 145 0.26 -0.90 19.36
N ASP A 146 -0.74 -1.38 18.63
CA ASP A 146 -0.65 -2.67 17.95
C ASP A 146 0.33 -2.66 16.79
N ARG A 147 0.42 -1.54 16.06
CA ARG A 147 1.45 -1.33 15.03
C ARG A 147 2.84 -1.29 15.64
N ALA A 148 3.03 -0.58 16.75
CA ALA A 148 4.31 -0.53 17.44
C ALA A 148 4.76 -1.93 17.90
N ILE A 149 3.85 -2.71 18.52
CA ILE A 149 4.12 -4.11 18.88
C ILE A 149 4.56 -4.91 17.65
N ARG A 150 3.83 -4.81 16.53
CA ARG A 150 4.16 -5.54 15.31
C ARG A 150 5.54 -5.16 14.80
N LEU A 151 5.86 -3.88 14.71
CA LEU A 151 7.17 -3.39 14.28
C LEU A 151 8.29 -3.92 15.18
N SER A 152 8.09 -3.93 16.50
CA SER A 152 9.05 -4.48 17.46
C SER A 152 9.24 -6.00 17.38
N LEU A 153 8.34 -6.70 16.70
CA LEU A 153 8.37 -8.14 16.49
C LEU A 153 8.73 -8.54 15.05
N LEU A 154 8.89 -7.58 14.13
CA LEU A 154 9.31 -7.82 12.75
C LEU A 154 10.75 -8.32 12.71
N ARG A 155 10.92 -9.63 12.81
CA ARG A 155 12.13 -10.27 12.30
C ARG A 155 12.05 -10.28 10.79
N GLU A 156 13.19 -10.11 10.12
CA GLU A 156 13.28 -10.46 8.71
C GLU A 156 12.84 -11.92 8.58
N GLU A 157 11.65 -12.14 8.02
CA GLU A 157 11.12 -13.48 7.82
C GLU A 157 12.03 -14.22 6.83
N LYS A 158 12.96 -15.02 7.36
CA LYS A 158 13.33 -16.26 6.69
C LYS A 158 12.16 -17.21 6.89
N ALA A 159 11.12 -17.04 6.08
CA ALA A 159 10.03 -17.99 6.04
C ALA A 159 10.61 -19.32 5.54
N GLU A 160 10.83 -20.28 6.44
CA GLU A 160 10.95 -21.69 6.11
C GLU A 160 9.56 -22.19 5.69
N VAL A 161 9.07 -21.70 4.56
CA VAL A 161 8.02 -22.38 3.83
C VAL A 161 8.64 -23.69 3.35
N LYS A 162 7.95 -24.82 3.56
CA LYS A 162 8.25 -26.07 2.85
C LYS A 162 7.97 -25.85 1.36
N ALA A 163 8.84 -25.11 0.70
CA ALA A 163 8.78 -24.82 -0.72
C ALA A 163 9.54 -25.93 -1.44
N GLU A 164 8.87 -26.54 -2.42
CA GLU A 164 9.38 -27.70 -3.16
C GLU A 164 10.56 -27.31 -4.05
N LYS A 165 10.59 -26.05 -4.51
CA LYS A 165 11.70 -25.48 -5.27
C LYS A 165 11.80 -23.97 -5.05
N LEU A 166 12.84 -23.55 -4.33
CA LEU A 166 13.12 -22.14 -4.06
C LEU A 166 14.10 -21.57 -5.08
N ALA A 167 13.80 -20.39 -5.60
CA ALA A 167 14.71 -19.61 -6.45
C ALA A 167 14.57 -18.11 -6.15
N PRO A 168 15.60 -17.28 -6.43
CA PRO A 168 15.50 -15.84 -6.23
C PRO A 168 14.49 -15.19 -7.18
N PHE A 169 13.97 -14.02 -6.84
CA PHE A 169 13.31 -13.15 -7.83
C PHE A 169 14.25 -12.88 -9.02
N GLY A 170 13.67 -12.68 -10.20
CA GLY A 170 14.40 -12.55 -11.47
C GLY A 170 14.77 -13.90 -12.12
N THR A 171 14.43 -15.04 -11.48
CA THR A 171 14.66 -16.36 -12.08
C THR A 171 13.86 -16.52 -13.37
N ILE A 172 14.53 -16.91 -14.46
CA ILE A 172 13.88 -17.20 -15.74
C ILE A 172 13.04 -18.49 -15.62
N ILE A 173 11.74 -18.36 -15.89
CA ILE A 173 10.78 -19.47 -15.84
C ILE A 173 10.62 -20.10 -17.22
N LYS A 174 10.54 -19.27 -18.26
CA LYS A 174 10.36 -19.70 -19.65
C LYS A 174 11.05 -18.69 -20.58
N ARG A 175 11.52 -19.14 -21.74
CA ARG A 175 12.07 -18.26 -22.78
C ARG A 175 11.70 -18.73 -24.17
N GLY A 176 11.57 -17.78 -25.10
CA GLY A 176 11.41 -18.05 -26.52
C GLY A 176 12.72 -18.50 -27.18
N ALA A 177 12.63 -18.83 -28.48
CA ALA A 177 13.82 -19.07 -29.29
C ALA A 177 14.58 -17.75 -29.53
N GLU A 178 15.90 -17.83 -29.67
CA GLU A 178 16.71 -16.71 -30.14
C GLU A 178 16.35 -16.36 -31.59
N LYS A 179 16.31 -15.08 -31.91
CA LYS A 179 15.93 -14.54 -33.22
C LYS A 179 17.02 -13.62 -33.76
N PRO A 180 17.17 -13.49 -35.08
CA PRO A 180 18.03 -12.45 -35.65
C PRO A 180 17.41 -11.07 -35.42
N PHE A 181 18.21 -10.09 -35.01
CA PHE A 181 17.76 -8.69 -34.91
C PHE A 181 18.34 -7.86 -36.07
N LYS A 182 17.57 -6.87 -36.52
CA LYS A 182 17.94 -5.97 -37.64
C LYS A 182 18.56 -4.65 -37.17
N LEU A 183 18.41 -4.32 -35.89
CA LEU A 183 18.83 -3.04 -35.31
C LEU A 183 19.47 -3.27 -33.93
N SER A 184 20.65 -2.71 -33.74
CA SER A 184 21.37 -2.66 -32.45
C SER A 184 21.66 -1.24 -31.97
N ALA A 185 21.09 -0.23 -32.63
CA ALA A 185 21.20 1.16 -32.21
C ALA A 185 20.30 1.45 -31.00
N ARG A 186 20.65 2.48 -30.23
CA ARG A 186 19.81 2.95 -29.11
C ARG A 186 18.52 3.55 -29.68
N VAL A 187 17.38 2.91 -29.37
CA VAL A 187 16.07 3.23 -29.93
C VAL A 187 15.69 4.70 -29.75
N ALA A 188 15.90 5.26 -28.55
CA ALA A 188 15.58 6.67 -28.28
C ALA A 188 16.40 7.64 -29.15
N SER A 189 17.69 7.35 -29.35
CA SER A 189 18.57 8.20 -30.16
C SER A 189 18.16 8.18 -31.64
N GLU A 190 17.80 7.01 -32.18
CA GLU A 190 17.29 6.92 -33.56
C GLU A 190 15.92 7.59 -33.70
N ALA A 191 15.03 7.41 -32.73
CA ALA A 191 13.72 8.06 -32.74
C ALA A 191 13.84 9.60 -32.66
N GLU A 192 14.77 10.14 -31.87
CA GLU A 192 15.06 11.58 -31.85
C GLU A 192 15.60 12.06 -33.20
N LYS A 193 16.56 11.34 -33.78
CA LYS A 193 17.16 11.66 -35.08
C LYS A 193 16.14 11.69 -36.21
N LEU A 194 15.19 10.75 -36.19
CA LEU A 194 14.09 10.69 -37.17
C LEU A 194 12.96 11.69 -36.87
N GLY A 195 13.03 12.42 -35.76
CA GLY A 195 11.98 13.35 -35.34
C GLY A 195 10.69 12.64 -34.86
N TRP A 196 10.75 11.37 -34.51
CA TRP A 196 9.64 10.57 -33.96
C TRP A 196 9.33 10.93 -32.51
N ILE A 197 10.37 11.35 -31.79
CA ILE A 197 10.25 11.88 -30.43
C ILE A 197 11.07 13.15 -30.29
N LYS A 198 10.68 13.99 -29.33
CA LYS A 198 11.47 15.14 -28.90
C LYS A 198 11.42 15.24 -27.39
N ARG A 199 12.57 15.41 -26.74
CA ARG A 199 12.64 15.62 -25.29
C ARG A 199 11.81 16.84 -24.88
N TYR A 200 10.96 16.68 -23.88
CA TYR A 200 10.27 17.80 -23.23
C TYR A 200 11.20 18.43 -22.18
N PRO A 201 11.05 19.72 -21.80
CA PRO A 201 12.01 20.37 -20.90
C PRO A 201 12.24 19.66 -19.56
N ALA A 202 11.21 18.99 -19.02
CA ALA A 202 11.33 18.23 -17.80
C ALA A 202 11.92 16.82 -18.04
N ARG A 203 12.73 16.37 -17.09
CA ARG A 203 13.45 15.10 -17.15
C ARG A 203 12.46 13.94 -17.24
N GLY A 204 12.75 12.98 -18.12
CA GLY A 204 11.93 11.78 -18.27
C GLY A 204 10.61 11.98 -19.04
N GLN A 205 10.41 13.13 -19.68
CA GLN A 205 9.22 13.41 -20.50
C GLN A 205 9.57 13.61 -21.97
N TRP A 206 8.65 13.21 -22.84
CA TRP A 206 8.85 13.15 -24.28
C TRP A 206 7.60 13.58 -25.03
N ILE A 207 7.79 14.37 -26.08
CA ILE A 207 6.76 14.62 -27.10
C ILE A 207 6.86 13.49 -28.13
N TYR A 208 5.78 12.77 -28.32
CA TYR A 208 5.63 11.76 -29.36
C TYR A 208 5.00 12.38 -30.60
N THR A 209 5.73 12.41 -31.72
CA THR A 209 5.24 13.01 -32.97
C THR A 209 4.44 11.98 -33.79
N PRO A 210 3.79 12.35 -34.92
CA PRO A 210 2.84 11.48 -35.62
C PRO A 210 3.25 10.02 -35.86
N PRO A 211 4.48 9.68 -36.33
CA PRO A 211 4.82 8.28 -36.57
C PRO A 211 4.90 7.45 -35.27
N MET A 212 5.46 8.01 -34.19
CA MET A 212 5.51 7.31 -32.91
C MET A 212 4.14 7.21 -32.27
N ALA A 213 3.31 8.26 -32.35
CA ALA A 213 1.94 8.22 -31.87
C ALA A 213 1.10 7.17 -32.63
N ALA A 214 1.28 7.04 -33.95
CA ALA A 214 0.62 6.00 -34.74
C ALA A 214 1.08 4.59 -34.34
N LEU A 215 2.39 4.40 -34.10
CA LEU A 215 2.93 3.12 -33.62
C LEU A 215 2.36 2.75 -32.24
N LEU A 216 2.36 3.69 -31.30
CA LEU A 216 1.79 3.48 -29.97
C LEU A 216 0.31 3.09 -30.03
N ARG A 217 -0.47 3.76 -30.89
CA ARG A 217 -1.89 3.42 -31.11
C ARG A 217 -2.06 2.00 -31.66
N ALA A 218 -1.28 1.64 -32.69
CA ALA A 218 -1.35 0.31 -33.27
C ALA A 218 -0.98 -0.79 -32.26
N ILE A 219 0.05 -0.56 -31.43
CA ILE A 219 0.43 -1.49 -30.35
C ILE A 219 -0.68 -1.60 -29.31
N SER A 220 -1.28 -0.46 -28.89
CA SER A 220 -2.39 -0.51 -27.92
C SER A 220 -3.61 -1.25 -28.46
N GLU A 221 -3.96 -1.05 -29.73
CA GLU A 221 -5.06 -1.78 -30.37
C GLU A 221 -4.75 -3.28 -30.44
N LEU A 222 -3.51 -3.68 -30.77
CA LEU A 222 -3.10 -5.08 -30.74
C LEU A 222 -3.23 -5.69 -29.34
N LEU A 223 -2.80 -4.99 -28.29
CA LEU A 223 -2.96 -5.46 -26.91
C LEU A 223 -4.44 -5.66 -26.56
N ILE A 224 -5.30 -4.71 -26.92
CA ILE A 224 -6.75 -4.81 -26.68
C ILE A 224 -7.34 -6.01 -27.43
N GLU A 225 -7.10 -6.11 -28.74
CA GLU A 225 -7.72 -7.13 -29.60
C GLU A 225 -7.17 -8.54 -29.37
N ARG A 226 -5.88 -8.67 -29.05
CA ARG A 226 -5.21 -9.97 -28.91
C ARG A 226 -5.11 -10.49 -27.48
N VAL A 227 -5.22 -9.61 -26.47
CA VAL A 227 -5.08 -9.97 -25.06
C VAL A 227 -6.34 -9.66 -24.26
N ALA A 228 -6.78 -8.39 -24.22
CA ALA A 228 -7.86 -7.97 -23.33
C ALA A 228 -9.24 -8.53 -23.74
N LYS A 229 -9.67 -8.27 -24.99
CA LYS A 229 -10.99 -8.70 -25.50
C LYS A 229 -11.17 -10.21 -25.51
N PRO A 230 -10.20 -11.04 -25.94
CA PRO A 230 -10.34 -12.50 -25.91
C PRO A 230 -10.58 -13.07 -24.50
N LEU A 231 -10.14 -12.36 -23.46
CA LEU A 231 -10.35 -12.74 -22.06
C LEU A 231 -11.59 -12.09 -21.43
N GLY A 232 -12.36 -11.33 -22.20
CA GLY A 232 -13.58 -10.67 -21.75
C GLY A 232 -13.32 -9.52 -20.77
N PHE A 233 -12.20 -8.80 -20.92
CA PHE A 233 -12.01 -7.53 -20.23
C PHE A 233 -12.80 -6.42 -20.92
N GLU A 234 -13.46 -5.58 -20.13
CA GLU A 234 -14.25 -4.45 -20.62
C GLU A 234 -13.52 -3.11 -20.38
N GLU A 235 -13.71 -2.14 -21.26
CA GLU A 235 -13.04 -0.84 -21.16
C GLU A 235 -13.67 0.00 -20.05
N TRP A 236 -12.86 0.42 -19.09
CA TRP A 236 -13.19 1.40 -18.07
C TRP A 236 -12.26 2.61 -18.25
N MET A 237 -12.65 3.75 -17.67
CA MET A 237 -11.83 4.97 -17.67
C MET A 237 -11.48 5.36 -16.24
N PHE A 238 -10.19 5.31 -15.89
CA PHE A 238 -9.73 5.56 -14.53
C PHE A 238 -9.20 6.99 -14.31
N PRO A 239 -9.53 7.66 -13.19
CA PRO A 239 -8.94 8.94 -12.83
C PRO A 239 -7.44 8.82 -12.51
N ARG A 240 -6.65 9.85 -12.87
CA ARG A 240 -5.18 9.89 -12.67
C ARG A 240 -4.68 10.82 -11.57
N LEU A 241 -5.61 11.51 -10.91
CA LEU A 241 -5.34 12.34 -9.75
C LEU A 241 -5.89 11.62 -8.50
N MET A 242 -5.03 10.87 -7.82
CA MET A 242 -5.41 10.02 -6.70
C MET A 242 -5.48 10.82 -5.40
N PRO A 243 -6.62 10.86 -4.69
CA PRO A 243 -6.70 11.52 -3.38
C PRO A 243 -5.74 10.88 -2.36
N ILE A 244 -5.18 11.69 -1.47
CA ILE A 244 -4.23 11.21 -0.45
C ILE A 244 -4.86 10.14 0.46
N GLU A 245 -6.18 10.18 0.70
CA GLU A 245 -6.90 9.17 1.47
C GLU A 245 -6.97 7.81 0.77
N VAL A 246 -6.96 7.79 -0.57
CA VAL A 246 -6.85 6.54 -1.35
C VAL A 246 -5.41 6.05 -1.31
N PHE A 247 -4.43 6.95 -1.48
CA PHE A 247 -3.01 6.61 -1.39
C PHE A 247 -2.65 5.97 -0.04
N LYS A 248 -3.22 6.46 1.08
CA LYS A 248 -3.04 5.87 2.42
C LYS A 248 -3.46 4.41 2.53
N LYS A 249 -4.37 3.93 1.66
CA LYS A 249 -4.77 2.50 1.62
C LYS A 249 -3.68 1.62 1.00
N LEU A 250 -2.74 2.21 0.26
CA LEU A 250 -1.66 1.51 -0.44
C LEU A 250 -0.42 1.48 0.45
N SER A 251 -0.55 0.85 1.62
CA SER A 251 0.46 0.81 2.70
C SER A 251 1.87 0.52 2.18
N THR A 252 2.02 -0.48 1.31
CA THR A 252 3.31 -0.86 0.71
C THR A 252 3.97 0.29 -0.07
N TYR A 253 3.21 1.11 -0.80
CA TYR A 253 3.77 2.28 -1.49
C TYR A 253 4.16 3.39 -0.51
N VAL A 254 3.34 3.63 0.51
CA VAL A 254 3.63 4.64 1.54
C VAL A 254 4.87 4.25 2.35
N GLU A 255 5.03 2.97 2.66
CA GLU A 255 6.12 2.45 3.49
C GLU A 255 7.44 2.30 2.73
N HIS A 256 7.40 2.01 1.44
CA HIS A 256 8.60 1.62 0.69
C HIS A 256 8.94 2.49 -0.52
N LEU A 257 8.01 3.28 -1.06
CA LEU A 257 8.26 4.16 -2.20
C LEU A 257 7.61 5.55 -2.08
N PRO A 258 7.68 6.25 -0.93
CA PRO A 258 7.15 7.61 -0.82
C PRO A 258 7.88 8.61 -1.74
N GLU A 259 9.12 8.35 -2.12
CA GLU A 259 9.94 9.15 -3.03
C GLU A 259 9.66 8.88 -4.51
N GLY A 260 9.01 7.76 -4.83
CA GLY A 260 8.74 7.29 -6.19
C GLY A 260 7.51 7.92 -6.85
N VAL A 261 6.83 8.86 -6.18
CA VAL A 261 5.57 9.46 -6.64
C VAL A 261 5.64 10.98 -6.73
N PHE A 262 4.75 11.57 -7.53
CA PHE A 262 4.57 13.03 -7.57
C PHE A 262 3.39 13.45 -6.69
N TYR A 263 3.66 14.32 -5.72
CA TYR A 263 2.64 14.91 -4.85
C TYR A 263 2.06 16.17 -5.50
N VAL A 264 0.75 16.36 -5.34
CA VAL A 264 0.02 17.50 -5.91
C VAL A 264 -0.58 18.34 -4.79
N CYS A 265 -0.14 19.59 -4.74
CA CYS A 265 -0.68 20.63 -3.87
C CYS A 265 -1.71 21.45 -4.66
N VAL A 266 -2.83 21.78 -4.02
CA VAL A 266 -3.91 22.53 -4.67
C VAL A 266 -3.90 23.98 -4.17
N PRO A 267 -3.98 24.97 -5.06
CA PRO A 267 -4.10 26.37 -4.65
C PRO A 267 -5.47 26.68 -4.05
N PRO A 268 -5.57 27.67 -3.14
CA PRO A 268 -6.86 28.21 -2.73
C PRO A 268 -7.58 28.87 -3.90
N ARG A 269 -8.91 28.90 -3.86
CA ARG A 269 -9.71 29.58 -4.90
C ARG A 269 -9.75 31.11 -4.75
N ASP A 270 -9.37 31.65 -3.59
CA ASP A 270 -9.30 33.09 -3.37
C ASP A 270 -8.21 33.72 -4.25
N PRO A 271 -8.58 34.52 -5.26
CA PRO A 271 -7.62 35.05 -6.21
C PRO A 271 -6.68 36.11 -5.59
N SER A 272 -7.06 36.72 -4.46
CA SER A 272 -6.28 37.78 -3.80
C SER A 272 -4.97 37.23 -3.19
N LYS A 273 -4.95 35.94 -2.84
CA LYS A 273 -3.73 35.23 -2.40
C LYS A 273 -2.62 35.23 -3.45
N PHE A 274 -2.96 35.45 -4.72
CA PHE A 274 -2.00 35.49 -5.83
C PHE A 274 -1.59 36.91 -6.24
N ASP A 275 -2.06 37.96 -5.59
CA ASP A 275 -1.84 39.34 -6.06
C ASP A 275 -0.36 39.72 -6.10
N GLU A 276 0.40 39.35 -5.06
CA GLU A 276 1.85 39.54 -5.02
C GLU A 276 2.57 38.70 -6.08
N PHE A 277 2.26 37.40 -6.16
CA PHE A 277 2.83 36.50 -7.16
C PHE A 277 2.62 37.03 -8.60
N LYS A 278 1.39 37.49 -8.92
CA LYS A 278 1.05 38.10 -10.23
C LYS A 278 1.75 39.44 -10.45
N ARG A 279 1.95 40.25 -9.40
CA ARG A 279 2.65 41.53 -9.49
C ARG A 279 4.13 41.31 -9.78
N GLU A 280 4.79 40.41 -9.06
CA GLU A 280 6.20 40.06 -9.26
C GLU A 280 6.45 39.57 -10.68
N TYR A 281 5.63 38.63 -11.18
CA TYR A 281 5.76 38.16 -12.57
C TYR A 281 5.52 39.27 -13.60
N ARG A 282 4.54 40.15 -13.41
CA ARG A 282 4.27 41.26 -14.34
C ARG A 282 5.42 42.26 -14.42
N LEU A 283 6.04 42.59 -13.28
CA LEU A 283 7.09 43.60 -13.19
C LEU A 283 8.46 43.05 -13.59
N LYS A 284 8.80 41.85 -13.14
CA LYS A 284 10.16 41.30 -13.27
C LYS A 284 10.28 40.17 -14.30
N ARG A 285 9.15 39.65 -14.78
CA ARG A 285 9.07 38.41 -15.59
C ARG A 285 9.70 37.20 -14.91
N GLU A 286 9.78 37.24 -13.59
CA GLU A 286 10.32 36.19 -12.74
C GLU A 286 9.18 35.36 -12.14
N LEU A 287 9.26 34.04 -12.26
CA LEU A 287 8.31 33.11 -11.66
C LEU A 287 8.75 32.76 -10.24
N ARG A 288 8.24 33.48 -9.25
CA ARG A 288 8.59 33.34 -7.82
C ARG A 288 7.96 32.09 -7.18
N THR A 289 8.63 30.95 -7.32
CA THR A 289 8.16 29.64 -6.83
C THR A 289 8.15 29.53 -5.30
N ASP A 290 8.93 30.35 -4.61
CA ASP A 290 8.90 30.53 -3.16
C ASP A 290 7.56 31.10 -2.69
N LEU A 291 7.07 32.17 -3.33
CA LEU A 291 5.74 32.73 -3.05
C LEU A 291 4.64 31.71 -3.39
N LEU A 292 4.80 31.00 -4.50
CA LEU A 292 3.85 29.94 -4.87
C LEU A 292 3.78 28.85 -3.79
N LYS A 293 4.93 28.45 -3.21
CA LYS A 293 4.99 27.46 -2.13
C LYS A 293 4.23 27.92 -0.88
N GLU A 294 4.29 29.21 -0.54
CA GLU A 294 3.54 29.79 0.59
C GLU A 294 2.02 29.85 0.35
N ILE A 295 1.60 29.98 -0.91
CA ILE A 295 0.18 30.04 -1.30
C ILE A 295 -0.46 28.65 -1.35
N LEU A 296 0.27 27.64 -1.80
CA LEU A 296 -0.23 26.28 -1.99
C LEU A 296 -0.55 25.59 -0.65
N SER A 297 -1.60 24.76 -0.64
CA SER A 297 -1.90 23.91 0.52
C SER A 297 -0.91 22.75 0.68
N GLU A 298 -1.02 22.04 1.80
CA GLU A 298 -0.44 20.70 1.94
C GLU A 298 -0.84 19.78 0.78
N PRO A 299 -0.04 18.74 0.46
CA PRO A 299 -0.37 17.75 -0.55
C PRO A 299 -1.73 17.09 -0.31
N GLN A 300 -2.61 17.16 -1.31
CA GLN A 300 -3.95 16.56 -1.23
C GLN A 300 -4.12 15.37 -2.18
N TYR A 301 -3.25 15.25 -3.19
CA TYR A 301 -3.31 14.19 -4.18
C TYR A 301 -1.92 13.69 -4.53
N VAL A 302 -1.89 12.54 -5.19
CA VAL A 302 -0.73 11.93 -5.82
C VAL A 302 -1.07 11.68 -7.28
N LEU A 303 -0.14 11.96 -8.20
CA LEU A 303 -0.31 11.51 -9.58
C LEU A 303 -0.21 9.99 -9.61
N GLU A 304 -1.14 9.35 -10.30
CA GLU A 304 -1.28 7.90 -10.29
C GLU A 304 0.01 7.21 -10.84
N ALA A 305 0.64 6.33 -10.02
CA ALA A 305 1.87 5.56 -10.31
C ALA A 305 1.69 4.05 -10.60
N ILE A 306 0.47 3.51 -10.46
CA ILE A 306 0.10 2.08 -10.36
C ILE A 306 -1.05 1.69 -11.31
N GLN A 307 -1.97 2.61 -11.57
CA GLN A 307 -3.13 2.68 -12.47
C GLN A 307 -4.36 1.88 -12.06
N CYS A 308 -4.19 0.78 -11.34
CA CYS A 308 -5.32 -0.05 -10.89
C CYS A 308 -6.08 0.49 -9.68
N THR A 309 -5.55 1.50 -8.97
CA THR A 309 -6.13 1.96 -7.69
C THR A 309 -7.58 2.42 -7.77
N PRO A 310 -8.05 3.06 -8.86
CA PRO A 310 -9.45 3.49 -8.94
C PRO A 310 -10.44 2.34 -9.06
N PHE A 311 -10.03 1.19 -9.62
CA PHE A 311 -10.87 -0.01 -9.69
C PHE A 311 -11.22 -0.51 -8.29
N TYR A 312 -10.24 -0.66 -7.40
CA TYR A 312 -10.53 -1.09 -6.02
C TYR A 312 -11.22 -0.02 -5.18
N GLN A 313 -10.98 1.26 -5.50
CA GLN A 313 -11.71 2.36 -4.88
C GLN A 313 -13.20 2.34 -5.23
N PHE A 314 -13.57 1.92 -6.44
CA PHE A 314 -14.96 1.75 -6.86
C PHE A 314 -15.72 0.75 -5.97
N PHE A 315 -15.06 -0.32 -5.53
CA PHE A 315 -15.63 -1.32 -4.62
C PHE A 315 -15.39 -1.03 -3.13
N SER A 316 -14.85 0.13 -2.77
CA SER A 316 -14.38 0.35 -1.40
C SER A 316 -15.54 0.33 -0.38
N GLY A 317 -15.52 -0.65 0.52
CA GLY A 317 -16.57 -0.86 1.52
C GLY A 317 -17.77 -1.66 1.01
N GLU A 318 -17.76 -2.09 -0.25
CA GLU A 318 -18.84 -2.84 -0.87
C GLU A 318 -18.81 -4.33 -0.49
N ILE A 319 -19.97 -4.97 -0.66
CA ILE A 319 -20.14 -6.42 -0.53
C ILE A 319 -20.35 -7.01 -1.93
N VAL A 320 -19.46 -7.91 -2.33
CA VAL A 320 -19.53 -8.65 -3.60
C VAL A 320 -20.02 -10.07 -3.38
N LYS A 321 -20.54 -10.70 -4.43
CA LYS A 321 -20.90 -12.12 -4.44
C LYS A 321 -20.03 -12.83 -5.46
N LEU A 322 -19.48 -13.99 -5.10
CA LEU A 322 -18.69 -14.80 -6.05
C LEU A 322 -19.48 -15.14 -7.33
N GLU A 323 -20.80 -15.25 -7.22
CA GLU A 323 -21.69 -15.51 -8.36
C GLU A 323 -21.72 -14.36 -9.39
N ASP A 324 -21.31 -13.15 -9.00
CA ASP A 324 -21.23 -11.97 -9.87
C ASP A 324 -19.78 -11.73 -10.37
N LEU A 325 -18.83 -12.61 -10.04
CA LEU A 325 -17.42 -12.57 -10.45
C LEU A 325 -17.15 -13.56 -11.61
N PRO A 326 -16.09 -13.35 -12.42
CA PRO A 326 -15.06 -12.32 -12.32
C PRO A 326 -15.51 -10.97 -12.89
N ILE A 327 -15.11 -9.89 -12.22
CA ILE A 327 -15.16 -8.54 -12.81
C ILE A 327 -13.79 -8.28 -13.45
N LYS A 328 -13.76 -7.92 -14.73
CA LYS A 328 -12.54 -7.71 -15.52
C LYS A 328 -12.62 -6.39 -16.28
N ALA A 329 -11.74 -5.46 -15.94
CA ALA A 329 -11.68 -4.13 -16.53
C ALA A 329 -10.30 -3.85 -17.10
N TYR A 330 -10.21 -3.18 -18.24
CA TYR A 330 -8.97 -2.56 -18.69
C TYR A 330 -9.13 -1.05 -18.83
N ASP A 331 -8.07 -0.30 -18.59
CA ASP A 331 -8.04 1.15 -18.77
C ASP A 331 -6.80 1.57 -19.57
N LEU A 332 -7.05 2.42 -20.56
CA LEU A 332 -6.06 3.05 -21.42
C LEU A 332 -6.36 4.55 -21.59
N LEU A 333 -7.64 4.91 -21.63
CA LEU A 333 -8.14 6.26 -21.89
C LEU A 333 -7.94 7.22 -20.72
N GLY A 334 -7.71 6.72 -19.50
CA GLY A 334 -7.40 7.55 -18.33
C GLY A 334 -6.15 8.43 -18.52
N GLY A 335 -5.24 8.05 -19.43
CA GLY A 335 -4.06 8.85 -19.80
C GLY A 335 -2.76 8.35 -19.16
N TRP A 336 -1.87 9.29 -18.83
CA TRP A 336 -0.52 8.98 -18.37
C TRP A 336 -0.48 8.42 -16.95
N THR A 337 0.44 7.47 -16.73
CA THR A 337 0.91 7.05 -15.40
C THR A 337 2.22 7.78 -15.09
N TRP A 338 2.43 8.10 -13.82
CA TRP A 338 3.51 8.94 -13.35
C TRP A 338 4.36 8.24 -12.30
N ARG A 339 5.67 8.18 -12.51
CA ARG A 339 6.64 7.72 -11.51
C ARG A 339 7.79 8.70 -11.41
N ASN A 340 8.20 9.05 -10.20
CA ASN A 340 9.41 9.83 -10.00
C ASN A 340 10.60 8.88 -10.00
N GLU A 341 11.25 8.71 -11.16
CA GLU A 341 12.38 7.80 -11.31
C GLU A 341 13.69 8.33 -10.66
N ALA A 342 13.64 9.43 -9.91
CA ALA A 342 14.75 10.01 -9.12
C ALA A 342 16.09 10.19 -9.88
N GLY A 343 16.03 10.25 -11.22
CA GLY A 343 17.17 10.37 -12.11
C GLY A 343 17.56 9.09 -12.87
N GLY A 344 16.94 7.95 -12.61
CA GLY A 344 17.11 6.70 -13.36
C GLY A 344 16.51 6.68 -14.77
N VAL A 345 16.03 7.82 -15.29
CA VAL A 345 15.39 7.88 -16.61
C VAL A 345 16.37 7.47 -17.73
N GLU A 346 15.90 6.63 -18.66
CA GLU A 346 16.68 6.12 -19.79
C GLU A 346 15.84 6.18 -21.06
N GLY A 347 16.13 7.15 -21.94
CA GLY A 347 15.44 7.27 -23.23
C GLY A 347 13.91 7.26 -23.07
N ILE A 348 13.24 6.49 -23.92
CA ILE A 348 11.79 6.17 -23.83
C ILE A 348 11.52 4.83 -23.12
N VAL A 349 12.57 4.19 -22.57
CA VAL A 349 12.48 2.87 -21.92
C VAL A 349 12.17 3.02 -20.42
N ARG A 350 12.65 4.11 -19.80
CA ARG A 350 12.36 4.45 -18.40
C ARG A 350 12.07 5.94 -18.29
N THR A 351 10.80 6.30 -18.11
CA THR A 351 10.29 7.68 -18.16
C THR A 351 9.52 8.03 -16.90
N ASN A 352 9.41 9.33 -16.62
CA ASN A 352 8.60 9.80 -15.50
C ASN A 352 7.11 9.81 -15.84
N GLU A 353 6.79 9.89 -17.13
CA GLU A 353 5.46 9.90 -17.71
C GLU A 353 5.41 8.78 -18.75
N PHE A 354 4.53 7.79 -18.55
CA PHE A 354 4.41 6.64 -19.44
C PHE A 354 2.96 6.25 -19.66
N TRP A 355 2.69 5.71 -20.85
CA TRP A 355 1.37 5.26 -21.24
C TRP A 355 1.30 3.75 -21.14
N ARG A 356 0.24 3.24 -20.52
CA ARG A 356 0.10 1.83 -20.20
C ARG A 356 -1.37 1.43 -20.31
N LEU A 357 -1.59 0.24 -20.86
CA LEU A 357 -2.85 -0.47 -20.76
C LEU A 357 -2.83 -1.27 -19.45
N GLU A 358 -3.66 -0.88 -18.49
CA GLU A 358 -3.78 -1.60 -17.21
C GLU A 358 -4.97 -2.53 -17.28
N MET A 359 -4.76 -3.81 -16.97
CA MET A 359 -5.82 -4.82 -16.85
C MET A 359 -5.99 -5.18 -15.38
N VAL A 360 -7.19 -4.99 -14.84
CA VAL A 360 -7.52 -5.21 -13.43
C VAL A 360 -8.71 -6.15 -13.31
N PHE A 361 -8.67 -7.03 -12.31
CA PHE A 361 -9.74 -8.00 -12.11
C PHE A 361 -9.95 -8.33 -10.63
N LEU A 362 -11.17 -8.75 -10.31
CA LEU A 362 -11.59 -9.22 -8.99
C LEU A 362 -12.31 -10.56 -9.17
N SER A 363 -11.80 -11.61 -8.51
CA SER A 363 -12.45 -12.93 -8.47
C SER A 363 -11.94 -13.80 -7.30
N SER A 364 -12.33 -15.07 -7.28
CA SER A 364 -11.84 -16.07 -6.33
C SER A 364 -10.32 -16.32 -6.49
N PRO A 365 -9.62 -16.80 -5.43
CA PRO A 365 -8.18 -17.05 -5.46
C PRO A 365 -7.68 -17.94 -6.61
N GLU A 366 -8.48 -18.93 -7.03
CA GLU A 366 -8.13 -19.83 -8.12
C GLU A 366 -8.30 -19.15 -9.48
N GLU A 367 -9.41 -18.45 -9.68
CA GLU A 367 -9.72 -17.83 -10.97
C GLU A 367 -8.78 -16.64 -11.26
N VAL A 368 -8.35 -15.88 -10.24
CA VAL A 368 -7.36 -14.80 -10.42
C VAL A 368 -6.02 -15.30 -10.94
N ILE A 369 -5.60 -16.51 -10.55
CA ILE A 369 -4.38 -17.16 -11.04
C ILE A 369 -4.56 -17.58 -12.50
N GLU A 370 -5.71 -18.17 -12.84
CA GLU A 370 -6.03 -18.57 -14.21
C GLU A 370 -6.06 -17.36 -15.16
N ILE A 371 -6.72 -16.27 -14.75
CA ILE A 371 -6.77 -15.02 -15.52
C ILE A 371 -5.36 -14.47 -15.75
N ARG A 372 -4.53 -14.36 -14.70
CA ARG A 372 -3.14 -13.90 -14.83
C ARG A 372 -2.35 -14.75 -15.83
N ASN A 373 -2.40 -16.08 -15.69
CA ASN A 373 -1.66 -16.97 -16.57
C ASN A 373 -2.09 -16.83 -18.04
N LYS A 374 -3.41 -16.71 -18.29
CA LYS A 374 -3.95 -16.47 -19.63
C LYS A 374 -3.51 -15.12 -20.20
N VAL A 375 -3.49 -14.05 -19.40
CA VAL A 375 -2.96 -12.74 -19.81
C VAL A 375 -1.49 -12.88 -20.22
N THR A 376 -0.66 -13.55 -19.41
CA THR A 376 0.75 -13.80 -19.71
C THR A 376 0.93 -14.59 -21.00
N ASP A 377 0.17 -15.66 -21.19
CA ASP A 377 0.26 -16.52 -22.40
C ASP A 377 -0.14 -15.78 -23.68
N LEU A 378 -1.22 -14.99 -23.64
CA LEU A 378 -1.64 -14.19 -24.79
C LEU A 378 -0.67 -13.05 -25.07
N THR A 379 -0.09 -12.44 -24.03
CA THR A 379 0.96 -11.42 -24.18
C THR A 379 2.20 -12.02 -24.84
N VAL A 380 2.65 -13.18 -24.38
CA VAL A 380 3.76 -13.92 -25.00
C VAL A 380 3.44 -14.28 -26.46
N LYS A 381 2.22 -14.72 -26.75
CA LYS A 381 1.80 -15.04 -28.12
C LYS A 381 1.87 -13.80 -29.03
N LEU A 382 1.38 -12.65 -28.56
CA LEU A 382 1.45 -11.38 -29.28
C LEU A 382 2.92 -11.00 -29.57
N VAL A 383 3.75 -11.00 -28.53
CA VAL A 383 5.17 -10.61 -28.62
C VAL A 383 5.96 -11.57 -29.51
N ASP A 384 5.73 -12.88 -29.41
CA ASP A 384 6.43 -13.90 -30.19
C ASP A 384 5.94 -13.98 -31.64
N LYS A 385 4.63 -14.04 -31.86
CA LYS A 385 4.05 -14.40 -33.17
C LYS A 385 3.67 -13.20 -34.02
N ASP A 386 3.13 -12.15 -33.39
CA ASP A 386 2.65 -10.98 -34.13
C ASP A 386 3.74 -9.91 -34.26
N LEU A 387 4.55 -9.73 -33.20
CA LEU A 387 5.63 -8.73 -33.16
C LEU A 387 7.03 -9.30 -33.47
N ASP A 388 7.15 -10.62 -33.59
CA ASP A 388 8.38 -11.35 -33.87
C ASP A 388 9.57 -10.99 -32.95
N MET A 389 9.30 -10.79 -31.66
CA MET A 389 10.31 -10.42 -30.66
C MET A 389 10.86 -11.64 -29.90
N GLU A 390 12.08 -11.51 -29.39
CA GLU A 390 12.62 -12.43 -28.39
C GLU A 390 12.07 -12.07 -27.00
N TRP A 391 11.65 -13.07 -26.25
CA TRP A 391 11.00 -12.87 -24.96
C TRP A 391 11.45 -13.91 -23.92
N ARG A 392 11.28 -13.55 -22.65
CA ARG A 392 11.36 -14.47 -21.50
C ARG A 392 10.30 -14.10 -20.46
N ILE A 393 9.86 -15.11 -19.71
CA ILE A 393 9.07 -14.93 -18.49
C ILE A 393 10.01 -15.11 -17.31
N VAL A 394 10.00 -14.15 -16.38
CA VAL A 394 10.75 -14.23 -15.13
C VAL A 394 9.83 -14.20 -13.92
N ALA A 395 10.30 -14.77 -12.82
CA ALA A 395 9.69 -14.61 -11.51
C ALA A 395 9.84 -13.15 -11.06
N GLY A 396 8.82 -12.34 -11.31
CA GLY A 396 8.87 -10.90 -11.18
C GLY A 396 9.03 -10.43 -9.74
N ALA A 397 9.86 -9.41 -9.56
CA ALA A 397 10.11 -8.83 -8.25
C ALA A 397 8.97 -7.89 -7.84
N PRO A 398 8.65 -7.78 -6.53
CA PRO A 398 7.80 -6.70 -6.05
C PRO A 398 8.39 -5.34 -6.44
N PHE A 399 7.53 -4.44 -6.94
CA PHE A 399 7.90 -3.14 -7.50
C PHE A 399 8.72 -2.23 -6.56
N TYR A 400 8.66 -2.46 -5.25
CA TYR A 400 9.35 -1.69 -4.21
C TYR A 400 10.71 -2.25 -3.81
N LEU A 401 11.13 -3.38 -4.38
CA LEU A 401 12.45 -3.94 -4.13
C LEU A 401 13.40 -3.55 -5.24
N SER A 402 14.62 -3.16 -4.86
CA SER A 402 15.71 -3.09 -5.82
C SER A 402 16.02 -4.49 -6.38
N PRO A 403 16.54 -4.61 -7.62
CA PRO A 403 16.94 -5.90 -8.17
C PRO A 403 17.91 -6.68 -7.26
N GLU A 404 18.83 -5.98 -6.60
CA GLU A 404 19.79 -6.57 -5.67
C GLU A 404 19.14 -7.14 -4.40
N GLU A 405 18.12 -6.47 -3.87
CA GLU A 405 17.37 -6.96 -2.70
C GLU A 405 16.39 -8.06 -3.08
N ALA A 406 15.77 -7.95 -4.25
CA ALA A 406 14.89 -8.97 -4.80
C ALA A 406 15.67 -10.28 -5.02
N ALA A 407 16.89 -10.21 -5.56
CA ALA A 407 17.75 -11.39 -5.76
C ALA A 407 18.16 -12.10 -4.46
N LYS A 408 18.06 -11.44 -3.30
CA LYS A 408 18.32 -12.04 -1.98
C LYS A 408 17.12 -12.78 -1.40
N ARG A 409 15.92 -12.58 -1.96
CA ARG A 409 14.68 -13.19 -1.48
C ARG A 409 14.32 -14.41 -2.32
N MET A 410 14.13 -15.53 -1.65
CA MET A 410 13.75 -16.80 -2.27
C MET A 410 12.23 -16.91 -2.34
N ILE A 411 11.71 -17.32 -3.50
CA ILE A 411 10.30 -17.62 -3.72
C ILE A 411 10.11 -19.03 -4.25
N ASP A 412 8.92 -19.59 -4.04
CA ASP A 412 8.55 -20.89 -4.58
C ASP A 412 8.26 -20.78 -6.08
N VAL A 413 9.12 -21.41 -6.89
CA VAL A 413 9.01 -21.49 -8.36
C VAL A 413 8.69 -22.91 -8.84
N SER A 414 8.21 -23.78 -7.94
CA SER A 414 7.80 -25.16 -8.28
C SER A 414 6.64 -25.21 -9.27
N SER A 415 5.75 -24.22 -9.24
CA SER A 415 4.70 -24.00 -10.22
C SER A 415 4.58 -22.52 -10.54
N ILE A 416 4.26 -22.21 -11.79
CA ILE A 416 3.97 -20.84 -12.24
C ILE A 416 2.82 -20.21 -11.45
N ASP A 417 1.89 -21.03 -10.97
CA ASP A 417 0.71 -20.62 -10.19
C ASP A 417 1.09 -20.01 -8.84
N LYS A 418 2.19 -20.49 -8.24
CA LYS A 418 2.67 -20.03 -6.94
C LYS A 418 3.47 -18.73 -7.01
N ILE A 419 3.93 -18.35 -8.21
CA ILE A 419 4.71 -17.12 -8.42
C ILE A 419 3.75 -15.92 -8.37
N PRO A 420 3.95 -14.92 -7.50
CA PRO A 420 3.01 -13.80 -7.38
C PRO A 420 2.91 -12.94 -8.65
N THR A 421 4.06 -12.62 -9.25
CA THR A 421 4.18 -11.77 -10.44
C THR A 421 4.96 -12.49 -11.52
N LEU A 422 4.43 -12.48 -12.74
CA LEU A 422 5.09 -12.96 -13.94
C LEU A 422 5.46 -11.75 -14.80
N ASP A 423 6.76 -11.46 -14.90
CA ASP A 423 7.22 -10.40 -15.79
C ASP A 423 7.52 -10.98 -17.16
N VAL A 424 6.96 -10.37 -18.20
CA VAL A 424 7.32 -10.64 -19.60
C VAL A 424 8.38 -9.62 -20.01
N GLU A 425 9.56 -10.11 -20.33
CA GLU A 425 10.70 -9.28 -20.72
C GLU A 425 11.10 -9.54 -22.17
N VAL A 426 11.55 -8.49 -22.86
CA VAL A 426 12.03 -8.54 -24.25
C VAL A 426 13.49 -8.14 -24.38
N TYR A 427 14.19 -8.76 -25.31
CA TYR A 427 15.60 -8.47 -25.55
C TYR A 427 15.80 -7.14 -26.27
N LEU A 428 16.74 -6.33 -25.78
CA LEU A 428 17.17 -5.09 -26.41
C LEU A 428 18.61 -5.24 -26.93
N PRO A 429 18.82 -5.42 -28.25
CA PRO A 429 20.15 -5.72 -28.78
C PRO A 429 21.22 -4.67 -28.48
N TYR A 430 20.83 -3.40 -28.34
CA TYR A 430 21.75 -2.30 -28.03
C TYR A 430 22.33 -2.37 -26.60
N ARG A 431 21.75 -3.20 -25.71
CA ARG A 431 22.25 -3.42 -24.34
C ARG A 431 23.34 -4.50 -24.25
N GLY A 432 23.71 -5.12 -25.36
CA GLY A 432 24.81 -6.08 -25.45
C GLY A 432 24.35 -7.53 -25.58
N PRO A 433 25.27 -8.50 -25.41
CA PRO A 433 24.99 -9.94 -25.58
C PRO A 433 23.88 -10.47 -24.66
N ARG A 434 23.11 -11.45 -25.13
CA ARG A 434 21.89 -11.97 -24.45
C ARG A 434 22.12 -12.46 -23.01
N ASP A 435 23.28 -13.01 -22.74
CA ASP A 435 23.71 -13.55 -21.43
C ASP A 435 24.08 -12.47 -20.42
N LYS A 436 24.35 -11.24 -20.89
CA LYS A 436 24.81 -10.11 -20.06
C LYS A 436 23.86 -8.92 -20.08
N ALA A 437 23.02 -8.81 -21.11
CA ALA A 437 22.11 -7.70 -21.28
C ALA A 437 20.99 -7.75 -20.23
N GLU A 438 20.61 -6.58 -19.75
CA GLU A 438 19.35 -6.38 -19.03
C GLU A 438 18.20 -6.36 -20.04
N TRP A 439 17.31 -7.35 -19.96
CA TRP A 439 16.11 -7.40 -20.81
C TRP A 439 15.07 -6.41 -20.27
N LEU A 440 14.24 -5.88 -21.15
CA LEU A 440 13.24 -4.89 -20.77
C LEU A 440 11.94 -5.57 -20.36
N GLU A 441 11.52 -5.38 -19.12
CA GLU A 441 10.15 -5.70 -18.67
C GLU A 441 9.14 -4.82 -19.42
N ILE A 442 8.17 -5.48 -20.06
CA ILE A 442 7.09 -4.81 -20.81
C ILE A 442 5.70 -5.14 -20.24
N THR A 443 5.63 -6.07 -19.29
CA THR A 443 4.40 -6.50 -18.64
C THR A 443 4.74 -7.13 -17.30
N ALA A 444 4.06 -6.68 -16.25
CA ALA A 444 4.04 -7.33 -14.95
C ALA A 444 2.62 -7.87 -14.69
N ALA A 445 2.43 -9.19 -14.79
CA ALA A 445 1.15 -9.84 -14.52
C ALA A 445 1.12 -10.35 -13.07
N SER A 446 0.37 -9.68 -12.19
CA SER A 446 0.39 -9.93 -10.74
C SER A 446 -0.92 -10.47 -10.18
N VAL A 447 -0.82 -11.37 -9.20
CA VAL A 447 -1.92 -11.73 -8.29
C VAL A 447 -1.61 -11.17 -6.90
N HIS A 448 -2.45 -10.24 -6.44
CA HIS A 448 -2.24 -9.50 -5.19
C HIS A 448 -2.89 -10.16 -3.96
N ARG A 449 -3.52 -11.33 -4.15
CA ARG A 449 -4.26 -12.06 -3.10
C ARG A 449 -5.23 -11.13 -2.37
N ASP A 450 -5.16 -11.08 -1.05
CA ASP A 450 -6.06 -10.34 -0.18
C ASP A 450 -5.67 -8.86 0.01
N PHE A 451 -4.56 -8.38 -0.59
CA PHE A 451 -4.04 -7.04 -0.34
C PHE A 451 -5.08 -5.95 -0.62
N TYR A 452 -5.59 -5.87 -1.84
CA TYR A 452 -6.52 -4.81 -2.22
C TYR A 452 -7.88 -4.98 -1.54
N VAL A 453 -8.44 -6.19 -1.51
CA VAL A 453 -9.74 -6.45 -0.86
C VAL A 453 -9.72 -6.09 0.62
N SER A 454 -8.63 -6.39 1.33
CA SER A 454 -8.47 -6.04 2.75
C SER A 454 -8.34 -4.53 2.97
N HIS A 455 -7.48 -3.85 2.20
CA HIS A 455 -7.21 -2.42 2.38
C HIS A 455 -8.38 -1.53 1.93
N PHE A 456 -9.13 -1.97 0.92
CA PHE A 456 -10.32 -1.28 0.43
C PHE A 456 -11.61 -1.73 1.13
N LYS A 457 -11.53 -2.73 2.03
CA LYS A 457 -12.65 -3.30 2.79
C LYS A 457 -13.75 -3.90 1.91
N ILE A 458 -13.35 -4.53 0.82
CA ILE A 458 -14.23 -5.28 -0.08
C ILE A 458 -14.51 -6.63 0.60
N LYS A 459 -15.78 -7.03 0.69
CA LYS A 459 -16.16 -8.28 1.39
C LYS A 459 -17.00 -9.18 0.52
N GLU A 460 -16.83 -10.49 0.67
CA GLU A 460 -17.72 -11.47 0.07
C GLU A 460 -18.98 -11.64 0.94
N ALA A 461 -20.15 -11.73 0.32
CA ALA A 461 -21.46 -11.74 0.98
C ALA A 461 -21.66 -12.88 1.99
N ARG A 462 -21.01 -14.03 1.79
CA ARG A 462 -21.08 -15.21 2.66
C ARG A 462 -19.77 -15.46 3.42
N GLY A 463 -18.79 -14.55 3.33
CA GLY A 463 -17.48 -14.70 3.96
C GLY A 463 -16.63 -15.83 3.38
N ARG A 464 -16.84 -16.18 2.10
CA ARG A 464 -15.95 -17.06 1.33
C ARG A 464 -14.69 -16.30 0.94
N ASP A 465 -13.61 -17.05 0.72
CA ASP A 465 -12.30 -16.52 0.32
C ASP A 465 -12.32 -15.89 -1.09
#